data_AF-A0AA41UJ50-F1
#
_entry.id   AF-A0AA41UJ50-F1
#
_cell.length_a   1.000
_cell.length_b   1.000
_cell.length_c   1.000
_cell.angle_alpha   90.00
_cell.angle_beta   90.00
_cell.angle_gamma   90.00
#
_symmetry.space_group_name_H-M   'P 1'
#
loop_
_entity.id
_entity.type
_entity.pdbx_description
1 polymer ?
#
loop_
_entity_poly.entity_id
_entity_poly.type
_entity_poly.pdbx_seq_one_letter_code
_entity_poly.pdbx_strand_id
1 'polypeptide(L)'
;MPKKVKWLEEPIPENYPKAGDYLRLLVNEHAVEATTLALEAAPITFHKAKDILRAAGLPLLTPENPHVARYLKLIREGGRLAPILLVRGNLPSAVPLHIADGYHRVCATYLTNENSDIPVQLADLTL
;
A
#
# COMPACT_ATOMS: atom_id res chain seq x y z
N MET A 1 25.97 -4.14 -2.03
CA MET A 1 24.75 -4.40 -2.84
C MET A 1 23.56 -3.78 -2.13
N PRO A 2 22.62 -3.12 -2.83
CA PRO A 2 21.39 -2.65 -2.19
C PRO A 2 20.66 -3.84 -1.56
N LYS A 3 20.23 -3.71 -0.30
CA LYS A 3 19.51 -4.78 0.39
C LYS A 3 18.14 -4.95 -0.27
N LYS A 4 17.83 -6.18 -0.69
CA LYS A 4 16.51 -6.53 -1.26
C LYS A 4 15.45 -6.41 -0.17
N VAL A 5 14.40 -5.62 -0.43
CA VAL A 5 13.22 -5.54 0.46
C VAL A 5 12.58 -6.92 0.53
N LYS A 6 12.26 -7.37 1.74
CA LYS A 6 11.58 -8.65 1.97
C LYS A 6 10.13 -8.37 2.37
N TRP A 7 9.24 -9.24 1.90
CA TRP A 7 7.81 -9.12 2.13
C TRP A 7 7.27 -10.37 2.82
N LEU A 8 6.19 -10.22 3.56
CA LEU A 8 5.29 -11.32 3.90
C LEU A 8 4.57 -11.78 2.64
N GLU A 9 4.09 -13.02 2.64
CA GLU A 9 3.33 -13.59 1.53
C GLU A 9 1.95 -12.93 1.41
N GLU A 10 1.34 -12.59 2.55
CA GLU A 10 0.01 -11.99 2.65
C GLU A 10 0.00 -10.80 3.64
N PRO A 11 -0.95 -9.86 3.53
CA PRO A 11 -1.22 -8.88 4.59
C PRO A 11 -1.54 -9.57 5.92
N ILE A 12 -1.25 -8.88 7.02
CA ILE A 12 -1.68 -9.35 8.35
C ILE A 12 -3.12 -8.91 8.61
N PRO A 13 -3.91 -9.63 9.44
CA PRO A 13 -5.33 -9.32 9.67
C PRO A 13 -5.59 -7.87 10.08
N GLU A 14 -4.66 -7.23 10.81
CA GLU A 14 -4.79 -5.83 11.23
C GLU A 14 -4.63 -4.81 10.10
N ASN A 15 -4.24 -5.24 8.89
CA ASN A 15 -4.16 -4.37 7.72
C ASN A 15 -5.53 -4.02 7.16
N TYR A 16 -6.49 -4.95 7.15
CA TYR A 16 -7.81 -4.72 6.57
C TYR A 16 -8.65 -3.70 7.37
N PRO A 17 -8.73 -3.76 8.72
CA PRO A 17 -9.41 -2.73 9.49
C PRO A 17 -8.80 -1.33 9.32
N LYS A 18 -7.46 -1.23 9.21
CA LYS A 18 -6.78 0.06 8.97
C LYS A 18 -7.10 0.64 7.59
N ALA A 19 -7.18 -0.21 6.58
CA ALA A 19 -7.67 0.18 5.26
C ALA A 19 -9.12 0.66 5.34
N GLY A 20 -9.98 -0.08 6.05
CA GLY A 20 -11.37 0.30 6.28
C GLY A 20 -11.52 1.67 6.97
N ASP A 21 -10.73 1.94 8.00
CA ASP A 21 -10.74 3.22 8.71
C ASP A 21 -10.41 4.41 7.80
N TYR A 22 -9.45 4.23 6.87
CA TYR A 22 -9.15 5.23 5.85
C TYR A 22 -10.30 5.38 4.84
N LEU A 23 -10.82 4.26 4.32
CA LEU A 23 -11.90 4.27 3.31
C LEU A 23 -13.20 4.89 3.84
N ARG A 24 -13.48 4.76 5.15
CA ARG A 24 -14.62 5.39 5.81
C ARG A 24 -14.60 6.93 5.74
N LEU A 25 -13.44 7.53 5.47
CA LEU A 25 -13.34 8.97 5.21
C LEU A 25 -13.82 9.37 3.81
N LEU A 26 -13.96 8.41 2.90
CA LEU A 26 -14.18 8.64 1.47
C LEU A 26 -15.56 8.16 1.00
N VAL A 27 -16.06 7.07 1.59
CA VAL A 27 -17.29 6.39 1.18
C VAL A 27 -18.12 5.97 2.38
N ASN A 28 -19.37 5.54 2.14
CA ASN A 28 -20.28 5.08 3.20
C ASN A 28 -19.85 3.70 3.76
N GLU A 29 -20.42 3.32 4.91
CA GLU A 29 -20.05 2.06 5.61
C GLU A 29 -20.22 0.82 4.72
N HIS A 30 -21.29 0.75 3.93
CA HIS A 30 -21.54 -0.38 3.04
C HIS A 30 -20.40 -0.58 2.03
N ALA A 31 -19.96 0.51 1.40
CA ALA A 31 -18.85 0.49 0.47
C ALA A 31 -17.51 0.15 1.15
N VAL A 32 -17.31 0.58 2.40
CA VAL A 32 -16.12 0.23 3.20
C VAL A 32 -16.06 -1.28 3.42
N GLU A 33 -17.15 -1.88 3.91
CA GLU A 33 -17.23 -3.32 4.18
C GLU A 33 -17.00 -4.12 2.90
N ALA A 34 -17.73 -3.79 1.83
CA ALA A 34 -17.66 -4.49 0.56
C ALA A 34 -16.26 -4.38 -0.09
N THR A 35 -15.64 -3.19 -0.03
CA THR A 35 -14.29 -2.97 -0.57
C THR A 35 -13.22 -3.68 0.26
N THR A 36 -13.37 -3.71 1.59
CA THR A 36 -12.41 -4.41 2.47
C THR A 36 -12.44 -5.93 2.24
N LEU A 37 -13.62 -6.51 2.07
CA LEU A 37 -13.76 -7.92 1.68
C LEU A 37 -13.18 -8.20 0.28
N ALA A 38 -13.40 -7.29 -0.67
CA ALA A 38 -12.81 -7.41 -2.01
C ALA A 38 -11.28 -7.34 -1.99
N LEU A 39 -10.71 -6.51 -1.11
CA LEU A 39 -9.25 -6.46 -0.88
C LEU A 39 -8.75 -7.78 -0.32
N GLU A 40 -9.39 -8.32 0.72
CA GLU A 40 -8.99 -9.58 1.36
C GLU A 40 -9.04 -10.76 0.38
N ALA A 41 -10.04 -10.81 -0.51
CA ALA A 41 -10.17 -11.84 -1.53
C ALA A 41 -9.27 -11.63 -2.77
N ALA A 42 -8.67 -10.45 -2.94
CA ALA A 42 -7.89 -10.15 -4.13
C ALA A 42 -6.58 -10.96 -4.17
N PRO A 43 -6.13 -11.43 -5.35
CA PRO A 43 -4.85 -12.11 -5.47
C PRO A 43 -3.68 -11.14 -5.24
N ILE A 44 -2.57 -11.68 -4.75
CA ILE A 44 -1.32 -10.92 -4.67
C ILE A 44 -0.78 -10.67 -6.08
N THR A 45 -0.58 -9.40 -6.40
CA THR A 45 0.08 -8.93 -7.62
C THR A 45 1.29 -8.08 -7.27
N PHE A 46 2.13 -7.76 -8.24
CA PHE A 46 3.39 -7.04 -8.00
C PHE A 46 3.47 -5.76 -8.82
N HIS A 47 3.73 -4.65 -8.15
CA HIS A 47 3.89 -3.34 -8.80
C HIS A 47 5.11 -2.60 -8.25
N LYS A 48 5.69 -1.70 -9.05
CA LYS A 48 6.86 -0.92 -8.64
C LYS A 48 6.46 0.19 -7.67
N ALA A 49 7.33 0.48 -6.71
CA ALA A 49 7.13 1.55 -5.73
C ALA A 49 6.86 2.92 -6.40
N LYS A 50 7.65 3.25 -7.45
CA LYS A 50 7.47 4.50 -8.22
C LYS A 50 6.12 4.59 -8.92
N ASP A 51 5.61 3.47 -9.42
CA ASP A 51 4.36 3.43 -10.16
C ASP A 51 3.16 3.52 -9.22
N ILE A 52 3.25 2.90 -8.04
CA ILE A 52 2.23 3.05 -6.98
C ILE A 52 2.12 4.51 -6.53
N LEU A 53 3.24 5.18 -6.20
CA LEU A 53 3.20 6.59 -5.79
C LEU A 53 2.68 7.51 -6.90
N ARG A 54 3.13 7.28 -8.15
CA ARG A 54 2.68 8.05 -9.31
C ARG A 54 1.20 7.87 -9.60
N ALA A 55 0.67 6.65 -9.47
CA ALA A 55 -0.75 6.37 -9.65
C ALA A 55 -1.61 6.94 -8.52
N ALA A 56 -1.08 6.98 -7.29
CA ALA A 56 -1.76 7.55 -6.14
C ALA A 56 -1.69 9.08 -6.07
N GLY A 57 -0.76 9.70 -6.79
CA GLY A 57 -0.54 11.15 -6.72
C GLY A 57 -0.05 11.64 -5.35
N LEU A 58 0.48 10.73 -4.51
CA LEU A 58 0.94 11.05 -3.17
C LEU A 58 2.43 11.44 -3.18
N PRO A 59 2.85 12.39 -2.33
CA PRO A 59 4.25 12.77 -2.23
C PRO A 59 5.11 11.61 -1.71
N LEU A 60 6.39 11.59 -2.05
CA LEU A 60 7.34 10.71 -1.37
C LEU A 60 7.66 11.28 0.01
N LEU A 61 7.33 10.54 1.07
CA LEU A 61 7.74 10.92 2.43
C LEU A 61 9.24 10.73 2.62
N THR A 62 9.86 11.66 3.37
CA THR A 62 11.31 11.67 3.58
C THR A 62 11.76 10.60 4.60
N PRO A 63 13.05 10.23 4.61
CA PRO A 63 13.61 9.30 5.61
C PRO A 63 13.44 9.73 7.07
N GLU A 64 13.26 11.03 7.34
CA GLU A 64 13.11 11.60 8.69
C GLU A 64 11.69 11.41 9.25
N ASN A 65 10.70 11.10 8.40
CA ASN A 65 9.37 10.72 8.88
C ASN A 65 9.50 9.49 9.80
N PRO A 66 9.00 9.52 11.05
CA PRO A 66 9.27 8.47 12.02
C PRO A 66 8.75 7.09 11.60
N HIS A 67 7.65 7.04 10.85
CA HIS A 67 7.10 5.78 10.35
C HIS A 67 7.90 5.26 9.15
N VAL A 68 8.35 6.12 8.25
CA VAL A 68 9.28 5.74 7.17
C VAL A 68 10.59 5.24 7.74
N ALA A 69 11.20 5.99 8.68
CA ALA A 69 12.43 5.62 9.37
C ALA A 69 12.34 4.23 10.02
N ARG A 70 11.20 3.92 10.65
CA ARG A 70 10.92 2.60 11.22
C ARG A 70 10.98 1.50 10.17
N TYR A 71 10.32 1.69 9.02
CA TYR A 71 10.33 0.68 7.95
C TYR A 71 11.70 0.57 7.26
N LEU A 72 12.42 1.68 7.07
CA LEU A 72 13.80 1.67 6.59
C LEU A 72 14.72 0.90 7.54
N LYS A 73 14.56 1.07 8.86
CA LYS A 73 15.28 0.27 9.86
C LYS A 73 14.95 -1.21 9.74
N LEU A 74 13.66 -1.56 9.66
CA LEU A 74 13.21 -2.94 9.50
C LEU A 74 13.79 -3.61 8.25
N ILE A 75 13.79 -2.92 7.10
CA ILE A 75 14.42 -3.39 5.86
C ILE A 75 15.92 -3.62 6.07
N ARG A 76 16.63 -2.68 6.70
CA ARG A 76 18.06 -2.80 6.98
C ARG A 76 18.37 -4.01 7.87
N GLU A 77 17.50 -4.32 8.83
CA GLU A 77 17.63 -5.47 9.73
C GLU A 77 17.20 -6.79 9.06
N GLY A 78 16.72 -6.75 7.81
CA GLY A 78 16.30 -7.93 7.07
C GLY A 78 14.92 -8.45 7.46
N GLY A 79 14.12 -7.63 8.16
CA GLY A 79 12.73 -7.91 8.47
C GLY A 79 11.83 -7.86 7.23
N ARG A 80 10.62 -8.40 7.39
CA ARG A 80 9.61 -8.49 6.33
C ARG A 80 8.56 -7.40 6.51
N LEU A 81 8.18 -6.78 5.41
CA LEU A 81 7.06 -5.83 5.35
C LEU A 81 5.77 -6.57 4.95
N ALA A 82 4.64 -6.14 5.50
CA ALA A 82 3.34 -6.60 5.02
C ALA A 82 3.04 -6.03 3.62
N PRO A 83 2.43 -6.80 2.70
CA PRO A 83 1.89 -6.32 1.43
C PRO A 83 0.99 -5.08 1.57
N ILE A 84 0.76 -4.39 0.45
CA ILE A 84 0.04 -3.11 0.40
C ILE A 84 -1.40 -3.33 -0.06
N LEU A 85 -2.34 -2.62 0.55
CA LEU A 85 -3.74 -2.64 0.14
C LEU A 85 -4.04 -1.42 -0.73
N LEU A 86 -4.47 -1.66 -1.97
CA LEU A 86 -4.72 -0.62 -2.96
C LEU A 86 -6.16 -0.68 -3.45
N VAL A 87 -6.83 0.47 -3.52
CA VAL A 87 -8.13 0.60 -4.18
C VAL A 87 -7.93 1.33 -5.51
N ARG A 88 -8.40 0.72 -6.61
CA ARG A 88 -8.19 1.22 -7.96
C ARG A 88 -8.84 2.60 -8.13
N GLY A 89 -8.10 3.51 -8.74
CA GLY A 89 -8.63 4.80 -9.19
C GLY A 89 -9.51 4.66 -10.43
N ASN A 90 -10.06 5.79 -10.88
CA ASN A 90 -10.83 5.89 -12.10
C ASN A 90 -10.21 6.97 -12.99
N LEU A 91 -9.42 6.55 -13.99
CA LEU A 91 -8.69 7.46 -14.88
C LEU A 91 -9.64 8.36 -15.70
N PRO A 92 -10.75 7.86 -16.31
CA PRO A 92 -11.74 8.72 -16.95
C PRO A 92 -12.31 9.83 -16.05
N SER A 93 -12.52 9.54 -14.77
CA SER A 93 -13.06 10.50 -13.79
C SER A 93 -11.98 11.24 -13.01
N ALA A 94 -10.71 11.11 -13.40
CA ALA A 94 -9.55 11.69 -12.70
C ALA A 94 -9.45 11.35 -11.20
N VAL A 95 -10.00 10.21 -10.79
CA VAL A 95 -9.85 9.70 -9.42
C VAL A 95 -8.54 8.91 -9.33
N PRO A 96 -7.59 9.31 -8.47
CA PRO A 96 -6.32 8.61 -8.33
C PRO A 96 -6.51 7.24 -7.69
N LEU A 97 -5.47 6.40 -7.77
CA LEU A 97 -5.41 5.19 -6.97
C LEU A 97 -5.31 5.55 -5.47
N HIS A 98 -5.97 4.78 -4.61
CA HIS A 98 -5.89 4.97 -3.17
C HIS A 98 -5.01 3.90 -2.51
N ILE A 99 -4.00 4.32 -1.75
CA ILE A 99 -3.22 3.41 -0.89
C ILE A 99 -3.96 3.30 0.44
N ALA A 100 -4.83 2.28 0.57
CA ALA A 100 -5.70 2.13 1.73
C ALA A 100 -4.93 1.71 3.00
N ASP A 101 -3.91 0.86 2.85
CA ASP A 101 -2.91 0.63 3.90
C ASP A 101 -1.51 0.48 3.28
N GLY A 102 -0.51 1.08 3.92
CA GLY A 102 0.90 0.87 3.58
C GLY A 102 1.62 2.01 2.86
N TYR A 103 1.08 3.23 2.84
CA TYR A 103 1.74 4.40 2.25
C TYR A 103 3.19 4.62 2.72
N HIS A 104 3.44 4.53 4.04
CA HIS A 104 4.80 4.63 4.59
C HIS A 104 5.72 3.46 4.15
N ARG A 105 5.17 2.26 3.93
CA ARG A 105 5.92 1.09 3.44
C ARG A 105 6.29 1.26 1.97
N VAL A 106 5.41 1.86 1.16
CA VAL A 106 5.70 2.25 -0.23
C VAL A 106 6.82 3.29 -0.26
N CYS A 107 6.76 4.34 0.57
CA CYS A 107 7.82 5.34 0.66
C CYS A 107 9.17 4.74 1.08
N ALA A 108 9.19 3.92 2.12
CA ALA A 108 10.42 3.25 2.57
C ALA A 108 11.00 2.32 1.48
N THR A 109 10.14 1.65 0.72
CA THR A 109 10.56 0.80 -0.41
C THR A 109 11.11 1.65 -1.55
N TYR A 110 10.45 2.76 -1.89
CA TYR A 110 10.91 3.70 -2.91
C TYR A 110 12.32 4.22 -2.59
N LEU A 111 12.52 4.70 -1.35
CA LEU A 111 13.81 5.20 -0.87
C LEU A 111 14.89 4.11 -0.82
N THR A 112 14.51 2.84 -0.66
CA THR A 112 15.46 1.71 -0.69
C THR A 112 15.86 1.37 -2.13
N ASN A 113 14.87 1.23 -3.01
CA ASN A 113 15.01 1.03 -4.45
C ASN A 113 13.63 1.19 -5.10
N GLU A 114 13.44 2.28 -5.84
CA GLU A 114 12.18 2.63 -6.52
C GLU A 114 11.67 1.58 -7.52
N ASN A 115 12.55 0.71 -8.02
CA ASN A 115 12.23 -0.38 -8.95
C ASN A 115 11.97 -1.72 -8.25
N SER A 116 11.87 -1.73 -6.91
CA SER A 116 11.47 -2.93 -6.16
C SER A 116 10.02 -3.30 -6.46
N ASP A 117 9.78 -4.58 -6.69
CA ASP A 117 8.43 -5.14 -6.73
C ASP A 117 7.85 -5.18 -5.32
N ILE A 118 6.66 -4.58 -5.18
CA ILE A 118 5.85 -4.57 -3.98
C ILE A 118 4.68 -5.53 -4.20
N PRO A 119 4.49 -6.56 -3.35
CA PRO A 119 3.27 -7.35 -3.35
C PRO A 119 2.11 -6.48 -2.86
N VAL A 120 1.01 -6.53 -3.60
CA VAL A 120 -0.20 -5.77 -3.31
C VAL A 120 -1.44 -6.62 -3.51
N GLN A 121 -2.48 -6.33 -2.75
CA GLN A 121 -3.84 -6.65 -3.10
C GLN A 121 -4.48 -5.39 -3.67
N LEU A 122 -5.02 -5.51 -4.88
CA LEU A 122 -5.63 -4.41 -5.61
C LEU A 122 -7.07 -4.79 -5.95
N ALA A 123 -8.02 -4.05 -5.40
CA ALA A 123 -9.45 -4.21 -5.68
C ALA A 123 -10.02 -2.93 -6.30
N ASP A 124 -11.14 -3.07 -7.01
CA ASP A 124 -11.96 -1.93 -7.38
C ASP A 124 -12.78 -1.46 -6.17
N LEU A 125 -13.22 -0.20 -6.17
CA LEU A 125 -14.18 0.27 -5.17
C LEU A 125 -15.49 -0.47 -5.36
N THR A 126 -15.96 -1.15 -4.31
CA THR A 126 -17.25 -1.84 -4.29
C THR A 126 -18.26 -0.96 -3.58
N LEU A 127 -19.42 -0.73 -4.21
CA LEU A 127 -20.49 0.15 -3.74
C LEU A 127 -21.75 -0.61 -3.38
#